data_AF-A0A1G1P6Y5-F1
#
_entry.id   AF-A0A1G1P6Y5-F1
#
_cell.length_a   1.000
_cell.length_b   1.000
_cell.length_c   1.000
_cell.angle_alpha   90.00
_cell.angle_beta   90.00
_cell.angle_gamma   90.00
#
_symmetry.space_group_name_H-M   'P 1'
#
loop_
_entity.id
_entity.type
_entity.pdbx_description
1 polymer ?
#
loop_
_entity_poly.entity_id
_entity_poly.type
_entity_poly.pdbx_seq_one_letter_code
_entity_poly.pdbx_strand_id
1 'polypeptide(L)'
;MGNSRSKHNLKSKISQTARKKYAGFTLLELLLGLSLFSVIAVCVYSTFWAGMNLSRRSERSGGSYREIRWALELMVRDMENTVPYDFSNSYPEKRAFEGGDNKITFMTVSEGGLKAVSYYLVPPEETQIHRIIVGAAYRKNVDMTLRDERARRLYCLVREEREFVDSLEGNSGAGGTSEVIATNIEENGLKFSFGYLKEGEDRLSAWKDKWQNPYPPLAVRIEMDFFVEGGNKEAARLDRRVLIPQGSLGKEAS
;
A
#
# COMPACT_ATOMS: atom_id res chain seq x y z
N MET A 1 -61.15 74.12 -50.23
CA MET A 1 -61.00 72.77 -50.80
C MET A 1 -60.05 72.83 -51.97
N GLY A 2 -58.90 72.16 -51.88
CA GLY A 2 -57.83 72.25 -52.88
C GLY A 2 -57.00 70.96 -52.92
N ASN A 3 -56.92 70.39 -54.11
CA ASN A 3 -56.37 69.09 -54.48
C ASN A 3 -54.89 68.81 -54.09
N SER A 4 -54.67 67.57 -53.66
CA SER A 4 -53.79 66.55 -54.26
C SER A 4 -52.46 66.96 -54.93
N ARG A 5 -51.40 66.40 -54.34
CA ARG A 5 -50.12 65.91 -54.92
C ARG A 5 -49.20 66.92 -55.62
N SER A 6 -48.06 67.19 -54.97
CA SER A 6 -46.80 67.45 -55.65
C SER A 6 -45.71 66.54 -55.10
N LYS A 7 -45.11 65.75 -55.98
CA LYS A 7 -43.94 64.90 -55.74
C LYS A 7 -42.73 65.80 -55.58
N HIS A 8 -41.87 65.58 -54.57
CA HIS A 8 -40.46 65.92 -54.72
C HIS A 8 -39.54 65.19 -53.74
N ASN A 9 -38.36 64.83 -54.27
CA ASN A 9 -37.11 64.48 -53.58
C ASN A 9 -36.88 63.02 -53.18
N LEU A 10 -36.70 62.22 -54.24
CA LEU A 10 -35.64 61.22 -54.33
C LEU A 10 -34.26 61.92 -54.23
N LYS A 11 -33.52 61.77 -53.13
CA LYS A 11 -32.04 61.70 -53.12
C LYS A 11 -31.47 61.33 -51.73
N SER A 12 -30.64 60.29 -51.78
CA SER A 12 -29.46 60.01 -50.96
C SER A 12 -29.59 59.83 -49.44
N LYS A 13 -29.51 58.57 -49.02
CA LYS A 13 -28.47 58.12 -48.07
C LYS A 13 -28.04 56.71 -48.47
N ILE A 14 -27.05 56.66 -49.36
CA ILE A 14 -25.70 56.18 -49.08
C ILE A 14 -25.66 54.66 -48.94
N SER A 15 -25.27 54.06 -50.06
CA SER A 15 -24.68 52.74 -50.16
C SER A 15 -23.53 52.60 -49.16
N GLN A 16 -23.67 51.69 -48.21
CA GLN A 16 -22.56 50.91 -47.67
C GLN A 16 -22.99 49.45 -47.61
N THR A 17 -23.10 48.82 -48.77
CA THR A 17 -22.94 47.37 -48.84
C THR A 17 -21.48 47.08 -48.55
N ALA A 18 -21.19 46.69 -47.30
CA ALA A 18 -19.93 46.08 -46.92
C ALA A 18 -19.66 44.92 -47.88
N ARG A 19 -18.76 45.16 -48.85
CA ARG A 19 -18.34 44.14 -49.81
C ARG A 19 -17.58 43.09 -49.00
N LYS A 20 -18.27 42.00 -48.65
CA LYS A 20 -17.68 40.83 -48.00
C LYS A 20 -16.58 40.33 -48.93
N LYS A 21 -15.32 40.67 -48.65
CA LYS A 21 -14.18 40.10 -49.35
C LYS A 21 -14.14 38.64 -48.93
N TYR A 22 -14.53 37.74 -49.83
CA TYR A 22 -14.15 36.34 -49.69
C TYR A 22 -12.64 36.28 -49.88
N ALA A 23 -11.90 36.28 -48.77
CA ALA A 23 -10.48 35.97 -48.78
C ALA A 23 -10.37 34.49 -49.18
N GLY A 24 -9.91 34.24 -50.40
CA GLY A 24 -9.57 32.89 -50.83
C GLY A 24 -8.43 32.36 -49.97
N PHE A 25 -8.54 31.10 -49.55
CA PHE A 25 -7.52 30.44 -48.76
C PHE A 25 -6.22 30.37 -49.57
N THR A 26 -5.14 30.96 -49.06
CA THR A 26 -3.86 30.93 -49.79
C THR A 26 -3.17 29.58 -49.56
N LEU A 27 -2.48 29.06 -50.58
CA LEU A 27 -1.70 27.83 -50.45
C LEU A 27 -0.64 27.94 -49.32
N LEU A 28 -0.11 29.15 -49.13
CA LEU A 28 0.85 29.45 -48.07
C LEU A 28 0.22 29.33 -46.67
N GLU A 29 -1.03 29.76 -46.49
CA GLU A 29 -1.77 29.62 -45.23
C GLU A 29 -2.09 28.16 -44.91
N LEU A 30 -2.41 27.34 -45.92
CA LEU A 30 -2.54 25.89 -45.77
C LEU A 30 -1.23 25.25 -45.30
N LEU A 31 -0.12 25.63 -45.92
CA LEU A 31 1.20 25.04 -45.65
C LEU A 31 1.71 25.46 -44.27
N LEU A 32 1.53 26.73 -43.89
CA LEU A 32 1.84 27.22 -42.54
C LEU A 32 0.99 26.53 -41.48
N GLY A 33 -0.34 26.44 -41.69
CA GLY A 33 -1.25 25.77 -40.76
C GLY A 33 -0.90 24.30 -40.56
N LEU A 34 -0.60 23.58 -41.65
CA LEU A 34 -0.20 22.17 -41.59
C LEU A 34 1.13 21.98 -40.86
N SER A 35 2.11 22.86 -41.12
CA SER A 35 3.42 22.82 -40.44
C SER A 35 3.30 23.06 -38.93
N LEU A 36 2.53 24.07 -38.52
CA LEU A 36 2.31 24.39 -37.12
C LEU A 36 1.54 23.25 -36.42
N PHE A 37 0.54 22.69 -37.09
CA PHE A 37 -0.22 21.56 -36.58
C PHE A 37 0.68 20.33 -36.38
N SER A 38 1.54 19.99 -37.35
CA SER A 38 2.48 18.87 -37.21
C SER A 38 3.44 19.06 -36.03
N VAL A 39 3.99 20.27 -35.85
CA VAL A 39 4.88 20.56 -34.71
C VAL A 39 4.15 20.41 -33.38
N ILE A 40 2.95 21.00 -33.25
CA ILE A 40 2.15 20.88 -32.03
C ILE A 40 1.79 19.41 -31.75
N ALA A 41 1.36 18.66 -32.77
CA ALA A 41 1.00 17.26 -32.64
C ALA A 41 2.19 16.41 -32.14
N VAL A 42 3.40 16.63 -32.67
CA VAL A 42 4.61 15.93 -32.23
C VAL A 42 4.98 16.30 -30.80
N CYS A 43 4.88 17.57 -30.40
CA CYS A 43 5.13 18.00 -29.02
C CYS A 43 4.15 17.36 -28.03
N VAL A 44 2.86 17.34 -28.35
CA VAL A 44 1.84 16.71 -27.50
C VAL A 44 2.06 15.21 -27.42
N TYR A 45 2.30 14.55 -28.56
CA TYR A 45 2.52 13.10 -28.61
C TYR A 45 3.76 12.68 -27.82
N SER A 46 4.89 13.39 -27.99
CA SER A 46 6.14 13.10 -27.28
C SER A 46 6.00 13.30 -25.77
N THR A 47 5.32 14.35 -25.33
CA THR A 47 5.06 14.61 -23.90
C THR A 47 4.19 13.51 -23.30
N PHE A 48 3.11 13.14 -23.99
CA PHE A 48 2.21 12.08 -23.55
C PHE A 48 2.91 10.71 -23.52
N TRP A 49 3.69 10.39 -24.55
CA TRP A 49 4.49 9.17 -24.62
C TRP A 49 5.52 9.08 -23.49
N ALA A 50 6.26 10.17 -23.24
CA ALA A 50 7.23 10.23 -22.15
C ALA A 50 6.57 10.04 -20.78
N GLY A 51 5.41 10.69 -20.55
CA GLY A 51 4.64 10.52 -19.32
C GLY A 51 4.16 9.08 -19.11
N MET A 52 3.58 8.45 -20.14
CA MET A 52 3.16 7.05 -20.09
C MET A 52 4.33 6.09 -19.84
N ASN A 53 5.48 6.34 -20.48
CA ASN A 53 6.64 5.48 -20.35
C ASN A 53 7.30 5.62 -18.96
N LEU A 54 7.31 6.83 -18.40
CA LEU A 54 7.77 7.11 -17.04
C LEU A 54 6.88 6.41 -15.99
N SER A 55 5.55 6.47 -16.17
CA SER A 55 4.59 5.77 -15.29
C SER A 55 4.83 4.26 -15.32
N ARG A 56 4.99 3.67 -16.52
CA ARG A 56 5.27 2.24 -16.69
C ARG A 56 6.62 1.80 -16.11
N ARG A 57 7.64 2.66 -16.19
CA ARG A 57 8.95 2.41 -15.58
C ARG A 57 8.90 2.50 -14.05
N SER A 58 8.12 3.44 -13.51
CA SER A 58 7.90 3.61 -12.07
C SER A 58 7.23 2.39 -11.43
N GLU A 59 6.28 1.77 -12.13
CA GLU A 59 5.61 0.56 -11.66
C GLU A 59 6.52 -0.69 -11.64
N ARG A 60 7.53 -0.76 -12.52
CA ARG A 60 8.39 -1.95 -12.69
C ARG A 60 9.67 -1.95 -11.86
N SER A 61 10.11 -0.83 -11.29
CA SER A 61 11.48 -0.68 -10.73
C SER A 61 11.54 -0.44 -9.21
N GLY A 62 10.45 -0.61 -8.48
CA GLY A 62 10.44 -0.38 -7.03
C GLY A 62 9.30 -1.05 -6.27
N GLY A 63 8.67 -2.06 -6.88
CA GLY A 63 7.51 -2.76 -6.33
C GLY A 63 7.84 -3.43 -5.00
N SER A 64 8.84 -4.32 -4.99
CA SER A 64 9.17 -5.13 -3.80
C SER A 64 9.65 -4.28 -2.63
N TYR A 65 10.57 -3.32 -2.82
CA TYR A 65 11.01 -2.46 -1.71
C TYR A 65 9.86 -1.64 -1.10
N ARG A 66 8.99 -1.08 -1.95
CA ARG A 66 7.83 -0.31 -1.48
C ARG A 66 6.82 -1.20 -0.76
N GLU A 67 6.57 -2.40 -1.28
CA GLU A 67 5.70 -3.40 -0.67
C GLU A 67 6.21 -3.81 0.72
N ILE A 68 7.48 -4.19 0.84
CA ILE A 68 8.11 -4.53 2.13
C ILE A 68 8.06 -3.35 3.10
N ARG A 69 8.36 -2.14 2.64
CA ARG A 69 8.27 -0.95 3.49
C ARG A 69 6.85 -0.72 3.99
N TRP A 70 5.83 -0.87 3.15
CA TRP A 70 4.44 -0.73 3.55
C TRP A 70 4.03 -1.83 4.55
N ALA A 71 4.47 -3.07 4.34
CA ALA A 71 4.24 -4.16 5.28
C ALA A 71 4.85 -3.86 6.65
N LEU A 72 6.09 -3.34 6.70
CA LEU A 72 6.73 -2.93 7.96
C LEU A 72 5.96 -1.79 8.66
N GLU A 73 5.52 -0.76 7.94
CA GLU A 73 4.75 0.33 8.54
C GLU A 73 3.38 -0.14 9.04
N LEU A 74 2.74 -1.10 8.36
CA LEU A 74 1.52 -1.74 8.84
C LEU A 74 1.76 -2.52 10.14
N MET A 75 2.83 -3.33 10.19
CA MET A 75 3.22 -4.05 11.40
C MET A 75 3.52 -3.10 12.55
N VAL A 76 4.24 -2.00 12.30
CA VAL A 76 4.51 -0.96 13.30
C VAL A 76 3.21 -0.38 13.83
N ARG A 77 2.30 0.02 12.95
CA ARG A 77 1.00 0.58 13.34
C ARG A 77 0.18 -0.38 14.20
N ASP A 78 0.15 -1.66 13.84
CA ASP A 78 -0.60 -2.65 14.61
C ASP A 78 0.05 -2.88 15.97
N MET A 79 1.38 -2.95 16.03
CA MET A 79 2.13 -3.08 17.28
C MET A 79 1.96 -1.86 18.19
N GLU A 80 1.95 -0.65 17.64
CA GLU A 80 1.67 0.60 18.39
C GLU A 80 0.24 0.62 18.95
N ASN A 81 -0.70 -0.09 18.31
CA ASN A 81 -2.08 -0.27 18.80
C ASN A 81 -2.26 -1.55 19.63
N THR A 82 -1.16 -2.14 20.13
CA THR A 82 -1.25 -3.29 21.03
C THR A 82 -1.88 -2.87 22.35
N VAL A 83 -2.82 -3.69 22.85
CA VAL A 83 -3.46 -3.46 24.14
C VAL A 83 -3.08 -4.57 25.12
N PRO A 84 -2.62 -4.23 26.34
CA PRO A 84 -2.41 -5.23 27.37
C PRO A 84 -3.76 -5.82 27.81
N TYR A 85 -3.87 -7.14 27.78
CA TYR A 85 -5.03 -7.87 28.29
C TYR A 85 -4.57 -8.98 29.23
N ASP A 86 -5.13 -9.03 30.44
CA ASP A 86 -4.77 -10.04 31.44
C ASP A 86 -5.73 -11.22 31.34
N PHE A 87 -5.21 -12.35 30.85
CA PHE A 87 -5.97 -13.59 30.75
C PHE A 87 -5.95 -14.42 32.04
N SER A 88 -5.17 -14.05 33.06
CA SER A 88 -4.93 -14.87 34.25
C SER A 88 -6.20 -15.29 34.99
N ASN A 89 -7.27 -14.49 34.92
CA ASN A 89 -8.54 -14.76 35.58
C ASN A 89 -9.49 -15.66 34.78
N SER A 90 -9.40 -15.69 33.46
CA SER A 90 -10.38 -16.35 32.59
C SER A 90 -9.79 -17.49 31.77
N TYR A 91 -8.57 -17.30 31.25
CA TYR A 91 -7.87 -18.26 30.39
C TYR A 91 -6.38 -18.29 30.74
N PRO A 92 -5.96 -18.94 31.85
CA PRO A 92 -4.59 -18.87 32.37
C PRO A 92 -3.49 -19.30 31.40
N GLU A 93 -3.84 -20.15 30.42
CA GLU A 93 -2.92 -20.66 29.39
C GLU A 93 -2.77 -19.72 28.18
N LYS A 94 -3.55 -18.63 28.11
CA LYS A 94 -3.54 -17.67 27.00
C LYS A 94 -2.76 -16.43 27.38
N ARG A 95 -2.11 -15.81 26.40
CA ARG A 95 -1.39 -14.55 26.57
C ARG A 95 -1.83 -13.52 25.54
N ALA A 96 -1.83 -12.24 25.93
CA ALA A 96 -2.19 -11.14 25.02
C ALA A 96 -1.09 -10.79 24.04
N PHE A 97 0.13 -11.25 24.30
CA PHE A 97 1.27 -11.10 23.42
C PHE A 97 2.11 -12.36 23.45
N GLU A 98 2.33 -12.96 22.29
CA GLU A 98 3.19 -14.11 22.09
C GLU A 98 4.14 -13.85 20.94
N GLY A 99 5.42 -13.94 21.24
CA GLY A 99 6.48 -13.66 20.27
C GLY A 99 7.41 -14.85 20.12
N GLY A 100 7.46 -15.41 18.93
CA GLY A 100 8.48 -16.34 18.49
C GLY A 100 9.42 -15.70 17.47
N ASP A 101 10.34 -16.51 16.99
CA ASP A 101 11.39 -16.17 16.05
C ASP A 101 10.85 -15.78 14.67
N ASN A 102 9.81 -16.47 14.18
CA ASN A 102 9.22 -16.27 12.85
C ASN A 102 7.72 -15.91 12.85
N LYS A 103 7.11 -15.86 14.05
CA LYS A 103 5.70 -15.53 14.24
C LYS A 103 5.52 -14.65 15.46
N ILE A 104 4.67 -13.65 15.32
CA ILE A 104 4.25 -12.80 16.43
C ILE A 104 2.72 -12.72 16.41
N THR A 105 2.12 -12.77 17.60
CA THR A 105 0.68 -12.65 17.80
C THR A 105 0.41 -11.70 18.97
N PHE A 106 -0.47 -10.72 18.79
CA PHE A 106 -0.79 -9.75 19.83
C PHE A 106 -2.22 -9.21 19.71
N MET A 107 -2.74 -8.66 20.80
CA MET A 107 -4.09 -8.11 20.88
C MET A 107 -4.15 -6.64 20.48
N THR A 108 -5.13 -6.28 19.66
CA THR A 108 -5.44 -4.90 19.24
C THR A 108 -6.91 -4.59 19.48
N VAL A 109 -7.28 -3.31 19.43
CA VAL A 109 -8.67 -2.86 19.46
C VAL A 109 -9.17 -2.56 18.04
N SER A 110 -10.38 -3.02 17.74
CA SER A 110 -11.15 -2.68 16.55
C SER A 110 -12.52 -2.09 16.95
N GLU A 111 -13.28 -1.60 15.98
CA GLU A 111 -14.64 -1.09 16.22
C GLU A 111 -15.58 -2.13 16.85
N GLY A 112 -15.33 -3.42 16.61
CA GLY A 112 -16.10 -4.55 17.14
C GLY A 112 -15.60 -5.12 18.47
N GLY A 113 -14.53 -4.56 19.04
CA GLY A 113 -13.93 -5.03 20.29
C GLY A 113 -12.47 -5.44 20.15
N LEU A 114 -12.04 -6.44 20.92
CA LEU A 114 -10.66 -6.94 20.84
C LEU A 114 -10.49 -7.89 19.65
N LYS A 115 -9.33 -7.83 19.01
CA LYS A 115 -8.92 -8.78 17.97
C LYS A 115 -7.47 -9.20 18.15
N ALA A 116 -7.16 -10.45 17.79
CA ALA A 116 -5.80 -10.95 17.72
C ALA A 116 -5.25 -10.73 16.31
N VAL A 117 -4.06 -10.12 16.20
CA VAL A 117 -3.34 -9.96 14.94
C VAL A 117 -2.08 -10.81 14.98
N SER A 118 -1.87 -11.58 13.91
CA SER A 118 -0.70 -12.46 13.75
C SER A 118 0.04 -12.17 12.45
N TYR A 119 1.37 -12.21 12.51
CA TYR A 119 2.24 -12.12 11.33
C TYR A 119 3.14 -13.34 11.25
N TYR A 120 3.25 -13.93 10.06
CA TYR A 120 4.09 -15.10 9.79
C TYR A 120 4.36 -15.24 8.29
N LEU A 121 5.36 -16.06 7.95
CA LEU A 121 5.70 -16.39 6.56
C LEU A 121 5.02 -17.69 6.12
N VAL A 122 4.54 -17.70 4.87
CA VAL A 122 3.91 -18.87 4.24
C VAL A 122 4.53 -19.13 2.87
N PRO A 123 4.78 -20.40 2.48
CA PRO A 123 5.18 -20.75 1.12
C PRO A 123 4.11 -20.35 0.09
N PRO A 124 4.48 -20.07 -1.16
CA PRO A 124 3.55 -19.57 -2.18
C PRO A 124 2.53 -20.65 -2.60
N GLU A 125 2.86 -21.93 -2.46
CA GLU A 125 1.98 -23.06 -2.78
C GLU A 125 0.77 -23.16 -1.84
N GLU A 126 0.86 -22.60 -0.63
CA GLU A 126 -0.21 -22.59 0.38
C GLU A 126 -1.06 -21.31 0.32
N THR A 127 -0.75 -20.37 -0.58
CA THR A 127 -1.44 -19.06 -0.67
C THR A 127 -2.72 -19.10 -1.51
N GLN A 128 -3.76 -19.81 -1.05
CA GLN A 128 -5.14 -19.62 -1.54
C GLN A 128 -5.88 -18.47 -0.80
N ILE A 129 -5.15 -17.40 -0.43
CA ILE A 129 -5.67 -16.35 0.45
C ILE A 129 -6.14 -15.17 -0.40
N HIS A 130 -7.39 -14.73 -0.18
CA HIS A 130 -8.03 -13.64 -0.93
C HIS A 130 -7.21 -12.35 -0.88
N ARG A 131 -6.50 -12.05 -1.97
CA ARG A 131 -5.88 -10.75 -2.18
C ARG A 131 -7.00 -9.71 -2.36
N ILE A 132 -7.36 -8.98 -1.31
CA ILE A 132 -8.24 -7.82 -1.44
C ILE A 132 -7.40 -6.70 -2.08
N ILE A 133 -7.29 -6.74 -3.41
CA ILE A 133 -6.77 -5.64 -4.19
C ILE A 133 -7.82 -4.52 -4.11
N VAL A 134 -7.68 -3.64 -3.12
CA VAL A 134 -8.36 -2.35 -3.16
C VAL A 134 -7.70 -1.54 -4.28
N GLY A 135 -8.39 -1.48 -5.42
CA GLY A 135 -8.15 -0.48 -6.47
C GLY A 135 -7.13 -0.87 -7.55
N ALA A 136 -7.43 -1.88 -8.36
CA ALA A 136 -7.12 -1.85 -9.79
C ALA A 136 -7.80 -3.04 -10.49
N ALA A 137 -8.61 -2.76 -11.50
CA ALA A 137 -9.15 -3.80 -12.37
C ALA A 137 -7.98 -4.54 -13.05
N TYR A 138 -7.72 -5.79 -12.66
CA TYR A 138 -6.81 -6.65 -13.41
C TYR A 138 -7.36 -8.06 -13.60
N ARG A 139 -7.18 -8.57 -14.82
CA ARG A 139 -7.73 -9.81 -15.34
C ARG A 139 -7.09 -11.02 -14.64
N LYS A 140 -7.98 -11.96 -14.32
CA LYS A 140 -7.76 -13.34 -13.90
C LYS A 140 -6.61 -14.04 -14.66
N ASN A 141 -5.92 -14.91 -13.93
CA ASN A 141 -4.97 -15.96 -14.35
C ASN A 141 -3.49 -15.54 -14.35
N VAL A 142 -2.85 -15.62 -13.18
CA VAL A 142 -1.41 -15.91 -13.10
C VAL A 142 -1.30 -17.40 -12.81
N ASP A 143 -1.16 -18.17 -13.88
CA ASP A 143 -0.71 -19.55 -13.81
C ASP A 143 0.81 -19.50 -13.59
N MET A 144 1.25 -19.71 -12.35
CA MET A 144 2.63 -19.52 -11.94
C MET A 144 3.40 -20.84 -12.14
N THR A 145 3.69 -21.18 -13.39
CA THR A 145 4.65 -22.23 -13.73
C THR A 145 6.06 -21.65 -13.83
N LEU A 146 6.71 -21.45 -12.68
CA LEU A 146 8.15 -21.20 -12.62
C LEU A 146 8.86 -22.43 -12.10
N ARG A 147 9.09 -23.38 -13.01
CA ARG A 147 10.02 -24.49 -12.81
C ARG A 147 11.42 -23.97 -13.11
N ASP A 148 12.10 -23.48 -12.09
CA ASP A 148 13.55 -23.32 -12.08
C ASP A 148 14.10 -24.26 -11.01
N GLU A 149 14.97 -25.19 -11.38
CA GLU A 149 15.48 -26.25 -10.48
C GLU A 149 16.54 -25.72 -9.47
N ARG A 150 16.72 -24.39 -9.43
CA ARG A 150 17.33 -23.61 -8.34
C ARG A 150 16.36 -22.59 -7.72
N ALA A 151 15.05 -22.86 -7.77
CA ALA A 151 14.01 -21.97 -7.25
C ALA A 151 14.27 -21.68 -5.77
N ARG A 152 14.88 -20.53 -5.50
CA ARG A 152 14.91 -19.92 -4.17
C ARG A 152 13.45 -19.86 -3.71
N ARG A 153 13.13 -20.54 -2.61
CA ARG A 153 11.76 -20.53 -2.07
C ARG A 153 11.46 -19.13 -1.58
N LEU A 154 10.58 -18.44 -2.30
CA LEU A 154 10.11 -17.11 -1.95
C LEU A 154 8.89 -17.26 -1.06
N TYR A 155 8.89 -16.57 0.07
CA TYR A 155 7.80 -16.61 1.03
C TYR A 155 6.95 -15.36 0.94
N CYS A 156 5.69 -15.53 1.32
CA CYS A 156 4.71 -14.47 1.43
C CYS A 156 4.55 -14.12 2.91
N LEU A 157 4.60 -12.83 3.23
CA LEU A 157 4.22 -12.34 4.55
C LEU A 157 2.71 -12.25 4.63
N VAL A 158 2.15 -13.01 5.56
CA VAL A 158 0.73 -13.06 5.84
C VAL A 158 0.46 -12.30 7.13
N ARG A 159 -0.60 -11.49 7.07
CA ARG A 159 -1.23 -10.89 8.23
C ARG A 159 -2.57 -11.57 8.42
N GLU A 160 -2.80 -12.09 9.62
CA GLU A 160 -4.04 -12.76 10.01
C GLU A 160 -4.68 -11.98 11.15
N GLU A 161 -5.92 -11.56 10.98
CA GLU A 161 -6.76 -11.04 12.05
C GLU A 161 -7.78 -12.10 12.47
N ARG A 162 -8.00 -12.24 13.78
CA ARG A 162 -9.11 -13.02 14.33
C ARG A 162 -9.85 -12.22 15.39
N GLU A 163 -11.16 -12.38 15.46
CA GLU A 163 -11.92 -11.84 16.58
C GLU A 163 -11.48 -12.46 17.90
N PHE A 164 -11.67 -11.74 19.01
CA PHE A 164 -11.26 -12.19 20.34
C PHE A 164 -11.82 -13.57 20.69
N VAL A 165 -13.11 -13.81 20.45
CA VAL A 165 -13.77 -15.08 20.78
C VAL A 165 -13.13 -16.24 20.03
N ASP A 166 -12.93 -16.11 18.72
CA ASP A 166 -12.28 -17.13 17.89
C ASP A 166 -10.82 -17.41 18.31
N SER A 167 -10.11 -16.38 18.76
CA SER A 167 -8.73 -16.52 19.24
C SER A 167 -8.62 -17.38 20.52
N LEU A 168 -9.69 -17.42 21.32
CA LEU A 168 -9.76 -18.20 22.55
C LEU A 168 -9.97 -19.68 22.26
N GLU A 169 -10.92 -20.01 21.38
CA GLU A 169 -11.34 -21.39 21.10
C GLU A 169 -10.29 -22.21 20.33
N GLY A 170 -9.28 -21.56 19.74
CA GLY A 170 -8.23 -22.25 18.97
C GLY A 170 -8.76 -22.93 17.70
N ASN A 171 -10.01 -22.68 17.35
CA ASN A 171 -10.67 -23.26 16.19
C ASN A 171 -10.33 -22.43 14.96
N SER A 172 -9.66 -23.04 13.98
CA SER A 172 -9.22 -22.39 12.74
C SER A 172 -10.35 -22.13 11.73
N GLY A 173 -11.60 -22.12 12.17
CA GLY A 173 -12.78 -22.15 11.31
C GLY A 173 -13.74 -21.02 11.59
N ALA A 174 -13.72 -20.00 10.73
CA ALA A 174 -14.86 -19.19 10.25
C ALA A 174 -14.83 -17.66 10.46
N GLY A 175 -14.06 -17.08 11.39
CA GLY A 175 -14.08 -15.61 11.61
C GLY A 175 -12.76 -14.86 11.44
N GLY A 176 -11.70 -15.53 10.99
CA GLY A 176 -10.42 -14.87 10.71
C GLY A 176 -10.29 -14.32 9.29
N THR A 177 -9.75 -13.11 9.13
CA THR A 177 -9.33 -12.60 7.82
C THR A 177 -7.82 -12.74 7.68
N SER A 178 -7.36 -13.41 6.62
CA SER A 178 -5.94 -13.48 6.27
C SER A 178 -5.69 -12.71 4.99
N GLU A 179 -4.57 -11.99 4.94
CA GLU A 179 -4.15 -11.23 3.76
C GLU A 179 -2.64 -11.38 3.53
N VAL A 180 -2.25 -11.50 2.26
CA VAL A 180 -0.85 -11.42 1.86
C VAL A 180 -0.48 -9.95 1.70
N ILE A 181 0.41 -9.46 2.56
CA ILE A 181 0.80 -8.04 2.61
C ILE A 181 2.15 -7.77 1.95
N ALA A 182 2.97 -8.80 1.77
CA ALA A 182 4.24 -8.71 1.06
C ALA A 182 4.68 -10.04 0.45
N THR A 183 5.44 -9.96 -0.63
CA THR A 183 5.99 -11.09 -1.37
C THR A 183 7.51 -11.01 -1.49
N ASN A 184 8.14 -12.01 -2.11
CA ASN A 184 9.58 -12.06 -2.39
C ASN A 184 10.49 -12.05 -1.14
N ILE A 185 10.03 -12.64 -0.04
CA ILE A 185 10.80 -12.75 1.22
C ILE A 185 11.59 -14.06 1.23
N GLU A 186 12.76 -14.08 1.88
CA GLU A 186 13.55 -15.30 2.07
C GLU A 186 12.89 -16.31 3.05
N GLU A 187 13.21 -17.60 2.93
CA GLU A 187 12.63 -18.71 3.73
C GLU A 187 12.74 -18.56 5.25
N ASN A 188 13.67 -17.73 5.73
CA ASN A 188 13.76 -17.33 7.15
C ASN A 188 14.02 -15.82 7.27
N GLY A 189 13.49 -15.07 6.31
CA GLY A 189 13.78 -13.64 6.17
C GLY A 189 13.09 -12.79 7.21
N LEU A 190 12.04 -13.27 7.88
CA LEU A 190 11.34 -12.55 8.94
C LEU A 190 11.85 -12.98 10.31
N LYS A 191 12.34 -12.01 11.10
CA LYS A 191 12.79 -12.25 12.47
C LYS A 191 12.25 -11.20 13.44
N PHE A 192 11.89 -11.68 14.63
CA PHE A 192 11.49 -10.83 15.74
C PHE A 192 12.46 -10.96 16.91
N SER A 193 12.83 -9.83 17.49
CA SER A 193 13.54 -9.79 18.76
C SER A 193 12.86 -8.83 19.72
N PHE A 194 12.86 -9.17 21.00
CA PHE A 194 12.10 -8.49 22.03
C PHE A 194 13.02 -7.89 23.08
N GLY A 195 12.79 -6.62 23.41
CA GLY A 195 13.57 -5.90 24.40
C GLY A 195 13.15 -6.25 25.83
N TYR A 196 14.09 -6.77 26.62
CA TYR A 196 13.91 -7.04 28.05
C TYR A 196 14.50 -5.90 28.87
N LEU A 197 13.78 -5.52 29.93
CA LEU A 197 14.34 -4.74 31.02
C LEU A 197 14.90 -5.69 32.07
N LYS A 198 16.02 -5.30 32.67
CA LYS A 198 16.48 -5.94 33.91
C LYS A 198 15.78 -5.25 35.07
N GLU A 199 15.50 -6.01 36.13
CA GLU A 199 14.87 -5.46 37.34
C GLU A 199 15.69 -4.28 37.88
N GLY A 200 15.04 -3.12 38.06
CA GLY A 200 15.67 -1.88 38.50
C GLY A 200 16.37 -1.04 37.43
N GLU A 201 16.30 -1.41 36.14
CA GLU A 201 16.84 -0.62 35.03
C GLU A 201 15.72 0.01 34.17
N ASP A 202 15.84 1.31 33.90
CA ASP A 202 14.94 2.06 33.00
C ASP A 202 15.31 1.93 31.50
N ARG A 203 16.30 1.07 31.18
CA ARG A 203 16.81 0.88 29.82
C ARG A 203 16.80 -0.59 29.42
N LEU A 204 16.53 -0.82 28.14
CA LEU A 204 16.58 -2.15 27.53
C LEU A 204 17.98 -2.74 27.70
N SER A 205 18.06 -3.88 28.38
CA SER A 205 19.31 -4.52 28.78
C SER A 205 19.68 -5.68 27.84
N ALA A 206 18.69 -6.36 27.27
CA ALA A 206 18.90 -7.47 26.35
C ALA A 206 17.81 -7.58 25.27
N TRP A 207 18.19 -8.08 24.09
CA TRP A 207 17.27 -8.51 23.04
C TRP A 207 17.24 -10.04 23.01
N LYS A 208 16.05 -10.65 22.99
CA LYS A 208 15.89 -12.10 22.87
C LYS A 208 14.88 -12.46 21.80
N ASP A 209 14.94 -13.67 21.28
CA ASP A 209 14.13 -14.10 20.12
C ASP A 209 12.77 -14.70 20.51
N LYS A 210 12.48 -14.76 21.81
CA LYS A 210 11.20 -15.27 22.33
C LYS A 210 10.65 -14.35 23.42
N TRP A 211 9.34 -14.22 23.45
CA TRP A 211 8.60 -13.51 24.48
C TRP A 211 7.42 -14.32 24.97
N GLN A 212 7.41 -14.61 26.27
CA GLN A 212 6.39 -15.43 26.94
C GLN A 212 5.90 -14.81 28.26
N ASN A 213 6.21 -13.53 28.49
CA ASN A 213 5.75 -12.82 29.69
C ASN A 213 4.25 -12.50 29.57
N PRO A 214 3.54 -12.35 30.70
CA PRO A 214 2.10 -12.04 30.71
C PRO A 214 1.80 -10.61 30.23
N TYR A 215 2.81 -9.75 30.11
CA TYR A 215 2.71 -8.37 29.63
C TYR A 215 3.47 -8.20 28.31
N PRO A 216 3.07 -7.25 27.44
CA PRO A 216 3.76 -6.99 26.18
C PRO A 216 5.17 -6.43 26.40
N PRO A 217 6.14 -6.73 25.50
CA PRO A 217 7.49 -6.17 25.58
C PRO A 217 7.48 -4.66 25.40
N LEU A 218 8.44 -3.92 25.97
CA LEU A 218 8.53 -2.48 25.72
C LEU A 218 8.95 -2.14 24.29
N ALA A 219 9.72 -3.03 23.66
CA ALA A 219 10.18 -2.83 22.30
C ALA A 219 10.26 -4.14 21.53
N VAL A 220 9.95 -4.07 20.25
CA VAL A 220 10.09 -5.15 19.27
C VAL A 220 11.00 -4.67 18.16
N ARG A 221 11.95 -5.51 17.76
CA ARG A 221 12.75 -5.35 16.56
C ARG A 221 12.25 -6.35 15.53
N ILE A 222 11.96 -5.84 14.34
CA ILE A 222 11.55 -6.60 13.17
C ILE A 222 12.70 -6.53 12.17
N GLU A 223 13.21 -7.67 11.73
CA GLU A 223 14.18 -7.78 10.65
C GLU A 223 13.53 -8.53 9.49
N MET A 224 13.70 -7.99 8.27
CA MET A 224 13.13 -8.58 7.06
C MET A 224 14.14 -8.63 5.91
N ASP A 225 14.45 -9.85 5.47
CA ASP A 225 15.32 -10.17 4.33
C ASP A 225 14.49 -10.53 3.09
N PHE A 226 14.70 -9.82 1.99
CA PHE A 226 13.88 -9.93 0.78
C PHE A 226 14.68 -9.68 -0.50
N PHE A 227 14.12 -10.07 -1.64
CA PHE A 227 14.73 -9.84 -2.94
C PHE A 227 14.13 -8.62 -3.64
N VAL A 228 15.01 -7.77 -4.19
CA VAL A 228 14.60 -6.61 -4.99
C VAL A 228 14.41 -7.00 -6.45
N GLU A 229 13.22 -6.75 -7.00
CA GLU A 229 12.97 -6.86 -8.43
C GLU A 229 13.67 -5.73 -9.22
N GLY A 230 14.38 -6.08 -10.31
CA GLY A 230 14.90 -5.11 -11.27
C GLY A 230 16.39 -4.75 -11.17
N GLY A 231 17.18 -5.47 -10.36
CA GLY A 231 18.64 -5.40 -10.34
C GLY A 231 19.29 -6.80 -10.41
N ASN A 232 20.61 -6.87 -10.25
CA ASN A 232 21.25 -8.10 -9.77
C ASN A 232 20.44 -8.53 -8.54
N LYS A 233 19.84 -9.72 -8.51
CA LYS A 233 18.87 -10.19 -7.49
C LYS A 233 19.53 -10.27 -6.10
N GLU A 234 19.87 -9.11 -5.57
CA GLU A 234 20.59 -8.90 -4.32
C GLU A 234 19.57 -8.96 -3.19
N ALA A 235 19.93 -9.73 -2.18
CA ALA A 235 19.18 -9.76 -0.93
C ALA A 235 19.33 -8.38 -0.28
N ALA A 236 18.21 -7.76 0.05
CA ALA A 236 18.15 -6.55 0.83
C ALA A 236 17.61 -6.89 2.22
N ARG A 237 18.11 -6.18 3.23
CA ARG A 237 17.64 -6.26 4.61
C ARG A 237 17.04 -4.93 5.02
N LEU A 238 15.88 -4.97 5.65
CA LEU A 238 15.30 -3.84 6.38
C LEU A 238 15.11 -4.21 7.84
N ASP A 239 15.50 -3.32 8.74
CA ASP A 239 15.23 -3.43 10.17
C ASP A 239 14.36 -2.28 10.67
N ARG A 240 13.44 -2.59 11.57
CA ARG A 240 12.59 -1.60 12.23
C ARG A 240 12.46 -1.91 13.70
N ARG A 241 12.56 -0.87 14.53
CA ARG A 241 12.32 -0.95 15.97
C ARG A 241 11.03 -0.23 16.29
N VAL A 242 10.17 -0.89 17.06
CA VAL A 242 8.87 -0.39 17.48
C VAL A 242 8.86 -0.35 19.01
N LEU A 243 8.34 0.74 19.56
CA LEU A 243 8.05 0.85 20.99
C LEU A 243 6.59 0.48 21.18
N ILE A 244 6.30 -0.44 22.10
CA ILE A 244 4.93 -0.78 22.44
C ILE A 244 4.51 0.08 23.63
N PRO A 245 3.40 0.83 23.51
CA PRO A 245 2.90 1.61 24.63
C PRO A 245 2.53 0.68 25.78
N GLN A 246 3.18 0.86 26.91
CA GLN A 246 2.79 0.20 28.15
C GLN A 246 1.61 0.97 28.71
N GLY A 247 0.40 0.48 28.47
CA GLY A 247 -0.76 0.96 29.18
C GLY A 247 -0.54 0.72 30.68
N SER A 248 -0.47 1.79 31.46
CA SER A 248 -0.51 1.69 32.92
C SER A 248 -1.88 1.14 33.33
N LEU A 249 -2.03 -0.18 33.33
CA LEU A 249 -3.04 -0.81 34.17
C LEU A 249 -2.46 -0.75 35.58
N GLY A 250 -2.88 0.28 36.32
CA GLY A 250 -2.44 0.55 37.68
C GLY A 250 -2.55 -0.68 38.56
N LYS A 251 -1.44 -1.40 38.71
CA LYS A 251 -1.09 -2.07 39.94
C LYS A 251 0.24 -1.46 40.34
N GLU A 252 0.18 -0.64 41.38
CA GLU A 252 1.35 -0.33 42.17
C GLU A 252 2.05 -1.67 42.48
N ALA A 253 3.33 -1.75 42.13
CA ALA A 253 4.17 -2.84 42.58
C ALA A 253 4.22 -2.75 44.11
N SER A 254 3.54 -3.68 44.78
CA SER A 254 3.68 -3.96 46.20
C SER A 254 4.69 -5.08 46.40
#